data_AF-A0A011VMV7-F1
#
_entry.id   AF-A0A011VMV7-F1
#
_cell.length_a   1.000
_cell.length_b   1.000
_cell.length_c   1.000
_cell.angle_alpha   90.00
_cell.angle_beta   90.00
_cell.angle_gamma   90.00
#
_symmetry.space_group_name_H-M   'P 1'
#
loop_
_entity.id
_entity.type
_entity.pdbx_description
1 polymer ?
#
loop_
_entity_poly.entity_id
_entity_poly.type
_entity_poly.pdbx_seq_one_letter_code
_entity_poly.pdbx_strand_id
1 'polypeptide(L)' 'MSGERIPSLDMADEIDRMIYAKVTWLADLAQGRNKRPDWEIEIKRRELAVLRQAAFEYRASAERAGIRREA' A
#
# COMPACT_ATOMS: atom_id res chain seq x y z
N MET A 1 0.67 -22.33 14.10
CA MET A 1 1.68 -21.31 13.78
C MET A 1 1.53 -20.20 14.80
N SER A 2 2.54 -19.96 15.62
CA SER A 2 2.58 -18.76 16.47
C SER A 2 2.58 -17.55 15.53
N GLY A 3 1.44 -16.87 15.40
CA GLY A 3 1.26 -15.72 14.53
C GLY A 3 1.93 -14.50 15.15
N GLU A 4 3.24 -14.39 14.97
CA GLU A 4 3.98 -13.21 15.39
C GLU A 4 3.40 -11.97 14.68
N ARG A 5 3.06 -10.94 15.47
CA ARG A 5 2.52 -9.71 14.94
C ARG A 5 3.63 -8.95 14.23
N ILE A 6 3.41 -8.59 12.98
CA ILE A 6 4.34 -7.73 12.24
C ILE A 6 4.36 -6.35 12.91
N PRO A 7 5.54 -5.79 13.24
CA PRO A 7 5.66 -4.45 13.79
C PRO A 7 5.01 -3.40 12.87
N SER A 8 4.47 -2.33 13.45
CA SER A 8 3.70 -1.34 12.68
C SER A 8 4.53 -0.67 11.57
N LEU A 9 5.81 -0.37 11.83
CA LEU A 9 6.69 0.18 10.78
C LEU A 9 6.94 -0.84 9.67
N ASP A 10 7.25 -2.09 10.00
CA ASP A 10 7.47 -3.12 8.98
C ASP A 10 6.21 -3.35 8.14
N MET A 11 5.03 -3.28 8.76
CA MET A 11 3.76 -3.39 8.02
C MET A 11 3.53 -2.19 7.09
N ALA A 12 3.84 -0.97 7.53
CA ALA A 12 3.78 0.20 6.64
C ALA A 12 4.74 0.06 5.45
N ASP A 13 5.97 -0.43 5.68
CA ASP A 13 6.98 -0.63 4.64
C ASP A 13 6.54 -1.69 3.61
N GLU A 14 5.95 -2.80 4.05
CA GLU A 14 5.38 -3.80 3.13
C GLU A 14 4.21 -3.23 2.31
N ILE A 15 3.32 -2.46 2.96
CA ILE A 15 2.20 -1.83 2.28
C ILE A 15 2.70 -0.81 1.25
N ASP A 16 3.78 -0.07 1.51
CA ASP A 16 4.37 0.86 0.56
C ASP A 16 4.88 0.17 -0.71
N ARG A 17 5.49 -1.02 -0.58
CA ARG A 17 5.88 -1.82 -1.76
C ARG A 17 4.66 -2.24 -2.58
N MET A 18 3.56 -2.60 -1.90
CA MET A 18 2.30 -2.89 -2.59
C MET A 18 1.75 -1.64 -3.28
N ILE A 19 1.75 -0.48 -2.61
CA ILE A 19 1.34 0.81 -3.19
C ILE A 19 2.14 1.08 -4.45
N TYR A 20 3.47 0.95 -4.40
CA TYR A 20 4.34 1.16 -5.56
C TYR A 20 3.95 0.25 -6.72
N ALA A 21 3.80 -1.06 -6.49
CA ALA A 21 3.40 -2.00 -7.53
C ALA A 21 2.03 -1.64 -8.16
N LYS A 22 1.05 -1.21 -7.35
CA LYS A 22 -0.28 -0.79 -7.85
C LYS A 22 -0.20 0.52 -8.64
N VAL A 23 0.61 1.47 -8.20
CA VAL A 23 0.83 2.73 -8.92
C VAL A 23 1.45 2.47 -10.29
N THR A 24 2.50 1.65 -10.36
CA THR A 24 3.12 1.25 -11.64
C THR A 24 2.12 0.56 -12.56
N TRP A 25 1.37 -0.40 -12.03
CA TRP A 25 0.33 -1.08 -12.80
C TRP A 25 -0.70 -0.10 -13.39
N LEU A 26 -1.19 0.85 -12.58
CA LEU A 26 -2.16 1.85 -13.04
C LEU A 26 -1.56 2.81 -14.07
N ALA A 27 -0.29 3.21 -13.91
CA ALA A 27 0.39 4.08 -14.87
C ALA A 27 0.46 3.45 -16.26
N ASP A 28 0.79 2.15 -16.31
CA ASP A 28 1.01 1.42 -17.57
C ASP A 28 -0.30 0.96 -18.22
N LEU A 29 -1.34 0.67 -17.41
CA LEU A 29 -2.51 -0.10 -17.84
C LEU A 29 -3.85 0.60 -17.66
N ALA A 30 -3.91 1.80 -17.07
CA ALA A 30 -5.17 2.54 -16.94
C ALA A 30 -5.57 3.32 -18.21
N GLN A 31 -4.67 3.43 -19.19
CA GLN A 31 -4.85 4.19 -20.41
C GLN A 31 -3.99 3.66 -21.57
N GLY A 32 -4.17 4.22 -22.77
CA GLY A 32 -3.37 3.86 -23.94
C GLY A 32 -3.75 2.51 -24.57
N ARG A 33 -2.83 1.96 -25.38
CA ARG A 33 -3.09 0.75 -26.20
C ARG A 33 -3.22 -0.53 -25.37
N ASN A 34 -2.61 -0.57 -24.18
CA ASN A 34 -2.64 -1.71 -23.27
C ASN A 34 -3.67 -1.51 -22.14
N LYS A 35 -4.60 -0.54 -22.31
CA LYS A 35 -5.60 -0.23 -21.31
C LYS A 35 -6.40 -1.48 -20.95
N ARG A 36 -6.48 -1.78 -19.66
CA ARG A 36 -7.29 -2.86 -19.11
C ARG A 36 -8.76 -2.45 -19.00
N PRO A 37 -9.70 -3.38 -18.84
CA PRO A 37 -11.10 -3.03 -18.63
C PRO A 37 -11.32 -2.06 -17.47
N ASP A 38 -12.25 -1.11 -17.62
CA ASP A 38 -12.47 -0.05 -16.64
C ASP A 38 -12.82 -0.57 -15.24
N TRP A 39 -13.56 -1.68 -15.16
CA TRP A 39 -13.89 -2.31 -13.89
C TRP A 39 -12.65 -2.86 -13.17
N GLU A 40 -11.64 -3.33 -13.89
CA GLU A 40 -10.38 -3.81 -13.32
C GLU A 40 -9.55 -2.63 -12.79
N ILE A 41 -9.50 -1.53 -13.58
CA ILE A 41 -8.85 -0.29 -13.19
C ILE A 41 -9.48 0.28 -11.92
N GLU A 42 -10.81 0.30 -11.83
CA GLU A 42 -11.53 0.83 -10.68
C GLU A 42 -11.28 0.00 -9.41
N ILE A 43 -11.24 -1.34 -9.53
CA ILE A 43 -10.82 -2.21 -8.43
C ILE A 43 -9.42 -1.83 -7.95
N LYS A 44 -8.46 -1.64 -8.88
CA LYS A 44 -7.08 -1.29 -8.52
C LYS A 44 -6.96 0.09 -7.89
N ARG A 45 -7.76 1.07 -8.32
CA ARG A 45 -7.85 2.39 -7.68
C ARG A 45 -8.38 2.29 -6.26
N ARG A 46 -9.44 1.52 -6.03
CA ARG A 46 -9.99 1.29 -4.69
C ARG A 46 -9.00 0.57 -3.79
N GLU A 47 -8.36 -0.49 -4.27
CA GLU A 47 -7.28 -1.17 -3.54
C GLU A 47 -6.15 -0.21 -3.17
N LEU A 48 -5.70 0.63 -4.11
CA LEU A 48 -4.66 1.62 -3.86
C LEU A 48 -5.07 2.61 -2.76
N ALA A 49 -6.32 3.08 -2.76
CA ALA A 49 -6.84 3.96 -1.71
C ALA A 49 -6.82 3.28 -0.33
N VAL A 50 -7.26 2.02 -0.25
CA VAL A 50 -7.21 1.22 0.99
C VAL A 50 -5.77 1.07 1.49
N LEU A 51 -4.84 0.72 0.61
CA LEU A 51 -3.43 0.54 0.99
C LEU A 51 -2.81 1.84 1.49
N ARG A 52 -3.08 2.97 0.84
CA ARG A 52 -2.60 4.29 1.31
C ARG A 52 -3.11 4.62 2.70
N GLN A 53 -4.40 4.39 2.96
CA GLN A 53 -4.97 4.60 4.28
C GLN A 53 -4.33 3.66 5.31
N ALA A 54 -4.17 2.38 4.99
CA ALA A 54 -3.55 1.41 5.90
C ALA A 54 -2.09 1.77 6.24
N ALA A 55 -1.27 2.14 5.25
CA ALA A 55 0.11 2.58 5.48
C ALA A 55 0.17 3.81 6.40
N PHE A 56 -0.73 4.78 6.18
CA PHE A 56 -0.83 5.96 7.04
C PHE A 56 -1.16 5.56 8.49
N GLU A 57 -2.16 4.71 8.71
CA GLU A 57 -2.57 4.28 10.05
C GLU A 57 -1.46 3.52 10.80
N TYR A 58 -0.71 2.66 10.09
CA TYR A 58 0.41 1.93 10.70
C TYR A 58 1.58 2.84 11.05
N ARG A 59 1.91 3.83 10.21
CA ARG A 59 2.92 4.85 10.56
C ARG A 59 2.47 5.66 11.78
N ALA A 60 1.22 6.13 11.80
CA ALA A 60 0.68 6.87 12.93
C ALA A 60 0.65 6.01 14.21
N SER A 61 0.38 4.71 14.09
CA SER A 61 0.47 3.76 15.21
C SER A 61 1.88 3.64 15.76
N ALA A 62 2.89 3.52 14.89
CA ALA A 62 4.29 3.47 15.29
C ALA A 62 4.73 4.78 15.98
N GLU A 63 4.31 5.93 15.45
CA GLU A 63 4.59 7.24 16.04
C GLU A 63 4.00 7.36 17.45
N ARG A 64 2.73 6.97 17.64
CA ARG A 64 2.09 6.93 18.97
C ARG A 64 2.79 5.99 19.94
N ALA A 65 3.42 4.92 19.44
CA ALA A 65 4.22 4.00 20.23
C ALA A 65 5.67 4.49 20.48
N GLY A 66 6.06 5.65 19.96
CA GLY A 66 7.41 6.19 20.08
C GLY A 66 8.46 5.44 19.25
N ILE A 67 8.03 4.60 18.31
CA ILE A 67 8.92 3.82 17.45
C ILE A 67 9.28 4.68 16.24
N ARG A 68 10.58 4.91 16.03
CA ARG A 68 11.12 5.61 14.86
C ARG A 68 12.21 4.76 14.23
N ARG A 69 12.30 4.76 12.90
CA ARG A 69 13.50 4.23 12.23
C ARG A 69 14.61 5.27 12.37
N GLU A 70 15.81 4.82 12.69
CA GLU A 70 17.02 5.60 12.49
C GLU A 70 17.23 5.76 10.97
N ALA A 71 17.66 6.96 10.57
CA ALA A 71 17.85 7.32 9.16
C ALA A 71 19.14 6.71 8.59
#